data_AF-A0A2E0N560-F1
#
_entry.id   AF-A0A2E0N560-F1
#
_cell.length_a   1.000
_cell.length_b   1.000
_cell.length_c   1.000
_cell.angle_alpha   90.00
_cell.angle_beta   90.00
_cell.angle_gamma   90.00
#
_symmetry.space_group_name_H-M   'P 1'
#
loop_
_entity.id
_entity.type
_entity.pdbx_description
1 polymer ?
#
loop_
_entity_poly.entity_id
_entity_poly.type
_entity_poly.pdbx_seq_one_letter_code
_entity_poly.pdbx_strand_id
1 'polypeptide(L)'
;RYFREGNLLHQHSGIEWYLDAPDLAASSLWIPEDICLLQQLGDEHILTAASVCSPSNWQLRHKIGGNLNVIHDPVPGYEARLQERVNRMLSQINEQKLILRFNWSIQRGNELCWRPDLYPPDSNDGLYWRVERQTLRRLPITRAIVFGIRIYLESFAQLEKRIPAFRQQIRKLIDNLDAKQRGYKGLDSILTLL
;
A
#
# COMPACT_ATOMS: atom_id res chain seq x y z
N ARG A 1 -13.38 -20.38 0.45
CA ARG A 1 -12.09 -20.43 -0.27
C ARG A 1 -12.43 -20.36 -1.76
N TYR A 2 -11.79 -19.48 -2.53
CA TYR A 2 -12.01 -19.44 -3.98
C TYR A 2 -11.30 -20.61 -4.65
N PHE A 3 -11.89 -21.18 -5.70
CA PHE A 3 -11.23 -22.11 -6.60
C PHE A 3 -11.65 -21.83 -8.05
N ARG A 4 -10.83 -22.26 -9.00
CA ARG A 4 -11.03 -21.99 -10.43
C ARG A 4 -11.23 -23.31 -11.18
N GLU A 5 -12.25 -23.37 -12.03
CA GLU A 5 -12.51 -24.47 -12.96
C GLU A 5 -12.62 -23.89 -14.39
N GLY A 6 -11.64 -24.14 -15.25
CA GLY A 6 -11.57 -23.48 -16.56
C GLY A 6 -11.51 -21.96 -16.43
N ASN A 7 -12.53 -21.25 -16.93
CA ASN A 7 -12.69 -19.80 -16.80
C ASN A 7 -13.69 -19.39 -15.70
N LEU A 8 -14.19 -20.32 -14.90
CA LEU A 8 -15.10 -20.01 -13.80
C LEU A 8 -14.33 -19.87 -12.49
N LEU A 9 -14.61 -18.78 -11.77
CA LEU A 9 -14.21 -18.58 -10.38
C LEU A 9 -15.40 -18.92 -9.49
N HIS A 10 -15.22 -19.89 -8.61
CA HIS A 10 -16.23 -20.31 -7.66
C HIS A 10 -15.95 -19.71 -6.28
N GLN A 11 -16.97 -19.09 -5.69
CA GLN A 11 -16.96 -18.63 -4.31
C GLN A 11 -17.63 -19.66 -3.40
N HIS A 12 -17.28 -19.66 -2.11
CA HIS A 12 -17.88 -20.57 -1.12
C HIS A 12 -19.40 -20.38 -0.94
N SER A 13 -19.94 -19.21 -1.32
CA SER A 13 -21.37 -18.90 -1.32
C SER A 13 -22.16 -19.57 -2.45
N GLY A 14 -21.51 -20.32 -3.34
CA GLY A 14 -22.14 -20.90 -4.53
C GLY A 14 -22.29 -19.93 -5.70
N ILE A 15 -21.70 -18.73 -5.59
CA ILE A 15 -21.66 -17.76 -6.69
C ILE A 15 -20.52 -18.15 -7.64
N GLU A 16 -20.83 -18.11 -8.93
CA GLU A 16 -19.91 -18.41 -10.02
C GLU A 16 -19.77 -17.18 -10.92
N TRP A 17 -18.54 -16.93 -11.35
CA TRP A 17 -18.25 -15.83 -12.26
C TRP A 17 -17.31 -16.26 -13.37
N TYR A 18 -17.62 -15.79 -14.58
CA TYR A 18 -16.76 -15.98 -15.73
C TYR A 18 -15.60 -14.98 -15.71
N LEU A 19 -14.39 -15.49 -15.83
CA LEU A 19 -13.16 -14.72 -15.97
C LEU A 19 -12.82 -14.63 -17.46
N ASP A 20 -13.19 -13.51 -18.09
CA ASP A 20 -12.92 -13.23 -19.51
C ASP A 20 -11.44 -13.39 -19.87
N ALA A 21 -10.55 -12.91 -18.99
CA ALA A 21 -9.11 -13.06 -19.12
C ALA A 21 -8.46 -13.31 -17.75
N PRO A 22 -7.47 -14.20 -17.66
CA PRO A 22 -6.68 -14.40 -16.45
C PRO A 22 -5.59 -13.33 -16.30
N ASP A 23 -5.93 -12.06 -16.51
CA ASP A 23 -4.98 -10.95 -16.45
C ASP A 23 -5.11 -10.14 -15.14
N LEU A 24 -4.20 -9.18 -14.97
CA LEU A 24 -4.16 -8.33 -13.79
C LEU A 24 -5.40 -7.44 -13.65
N ALA A 25 -5.92 -6.92 -14.77
CA ALA A 25 -7.05 -6.00 -14.75
C ALA A 25 -8.30 -6.73 -14.23
N ALA A 26 -8.64 -7.87 -14.84
CA ALA A 26 -9.74 -8.72 -14.40
C ALA A 26 -9.56 -9.14 -12.94
N SER A 27 -8.36 -9.60 -12.57
CA SER A 27 -8.05 -10.03 -11.20
C SER A 27 -8.24 -8.90 -10.18
N SER A 28 -7.87 -7.67 -10.52
CA SER A 28 -7.95 -6.52 -9.61
C SER A 28 -9.38 -6.11 -9.26
N LEU A 29 -10.38 -6.42 -10.10
CA LEU A 29 -11.78 -6.13 -9.82
C LEU A 29 -12.38 -7.03 -8.74
N TRP A 30 -11.75 -8.18 -8.45
CA TRP A 30 -12.23 -9.17 -7.47
C TRP A 30 -11.75 -8.93 -6.05
N ILE A 31 -10.78 -8.03 -5.87
CA ILE A 31 -10.13 -7.81 -4.59
C ILE A 31 -10.09 -6.32 -4.25
N PRO A 32 -10.18 -5.95 -2.97
CA PRO A 32 -10.10 -4.56 -2.54
C PRO A 32 -8.66 -4.03 -2.46
N GLU A 33 -7.69 -4.80 -2.97
CA GLU A 33 -6.26 -4.48 -2.90
C GLU A 33 -5.81 -3.83 -4.21
N ASP A 34 -5.04 -2.77 -4.09
CA ASP A 34 -4.14 -2.39 -5.19
C ASP A 34 -3.07 -3.48 -5.32
N ILE A 35 -2.66 -3.78 -6.55
CA ILE A 35 -1.68 -4.82 -6.86
C ILE A 35 -0.51 -4.22 -7.62
N CYS A 36 0.70 -4.53 -7.18
CA CYS A 36 1.95 -4.26 -7.87
C CYS A 36 2.68 -5.58 -8.11
N LEU A 37 3.11 -5.84 -9.34
CA LEU A 37 3.92 -7.01 -9.71
C LEU A 37 5.38 -6.60 -9.83
N LEU A 38 6.20 -7.15 -8.94
CA LEU A 38 7.64 -6.97 -8.97
C LEU A 38 8.28 -8.20 -9.62
N GLN A 39 8.83 -8.04 -10.82
CA GLN A 39 9.54 -9.10 -11.52
C GLN A 39 11.04 -8.94 -11.33
N GLN A 40 11.73 -10.05 -11.11
CA GLN A 40 13.18 -10.04 -11.07
C GLN A 40 13.73 -10.00 -12.51
N LEU A 41 14.46 -8.93 -12.84
CA LEU A 41 15.15 -8.74 -14.12
C LEU A 41 16.62 -8.47 -13.81
N GLY A 42 17.49 -9.45 -14.11
CA GLY A 42 18.87 -9.44 -13.62
C GLY A 42 18.90 -9.50 -12.09
N ASP A 43 19.67 -8.59 -11.48
CA ASP A 43 19.85 -8.48 -10.03
C ASP A 43 18.81 -7.57 -9.35
N GLU A 44 17.87 -7.00 -10.11
CA GLU A 44 16.91 -6.03 -9.61
C GLU A 44 15.47 -6.54 -9.67
N HIS A 45 14.63 -6.04 -8.75
CA HIS A 45 13.19 -6.21 -8.80
C HIS A 45 12.56 -4.96 -9.41
N ILE A 46 11.93 -5.14 -10.57
CA ILE A 46 11.31 -4.07 -11.36
C ILE A 46 9.78 -4.14 -11.24
N LEU A 47 9.12 -2.99 -11.09
CA LEU A 47 7.67 -2.90 -11.13
C LEU A 47 7.19 -3.01 -12.58
N THR A 48 6.85 -4.21 -13.03
CA THR A 48 6.54 -4.49 -14.45
C THR A 48 5.05 -4.36 -14.78
N ALA A 49 4.17 -4.52 -13.79
CA ALA A 49 2.74 -4.33 -13.95
C ALA A 49 2.11 -3.90 -12.63
N ALA A 50 1.01 -3.14 -12.69
CA ALA A 50 0.27 -2.75 -11.49
C ALA A 50 -1.19 -2.36 -11.81
N SER A 51 -2.06 -2.51 -10.83
CA SER A 51 -3.40 -1.91 -10.76
C SER A 51 -3.46 -1.14 -9.45
N VAL A 52 -3.49 0.20 -9.53
CA VAL A 52 -3.38 1.09 -8.35
C VAL A 52 -4.46 2.16 -8.44
N CYS A 53 -5.53 1.94 -7.67
CA CYS A 53 -6.70 2.81 -7.61
C CYS A 53 -6.77 3.59 -6.29
N SER A 54 -6.04 3.14 -5.27
CA SER A 54 -6.03 3.73 -3.92
C SER A 54 -4.61 4.12 -3.47
N PRO A 55 -3.85 4.92 -4.25
CA PRO A 55 -2.51 5.33 -3.86
C PRO A 55 -2.52 6.17 -2.58
N SER A 56 -1.39 6.17 -1.87
CA SER A 56 -1.17 6.96 -0.66
C SER A 56 -0.18 8.08 -0.93
N ASN A 57 -0.65 9.12 -1.60
CA ASN A 57 0.13 10.31 -1.95
C ASN A 57 1.29 10.05 -2.94
N TRP A 58 1.07 9.19 -3.95
CA TRP A 58 2.01 8.95 -5.05
C TRP A 58 1.26 8.57 -6.34
N GLN A 59 1.98 8.55 -7.47
CA GLN A 59 1.39 8.25 -8.78
C GLN A 59 2.11 7.11 -9.48
N LEU A 60 1.35 6.12 -9.96
CA LEU A 60 1.90 4.92 -10.60
C LEU A 60 2.78 5.24 -11.82
N ARG A 61 2.38 6.21 -12.64
CA ARG A 61 3.13 6.62 -13.83
C ARG A 61 4.57 7.06 -13.56
N HIS A 62 4.88 7.51 -12.34
CA HIS A 62 6.24 7.90 -11.95
C HIS A 62 7.08 6.73 -11.44
N LYS A 63 6.48 5.54 -11.24
CA LYS A 63 7.10 4.38 -10.60
C LYS A 63 7.13 3.13 -11.47
N ILE A 64 6.14 2.97 -12.36
CA ILE A 64 6.05 1.83 -13.28
C ILE A 64 7.32 1.73 -14.15
N GLY A 65 7.86 0.52 -14.30
CA GLY A 65 9.13 0.27 -14.96
C GLY A 65 10.38 0.57 -14.12
N GLY A 66 10.24 1.18 -12.94
CA GLY A 66 11.35 1.47 -12.03
C GLY A 66 11.74 0.26 -11.17
N ASN A 67 13.00 0.25 -10.72
CA ASN A 67 13.48 -0.63 -9.67
C ASN A 67 13.08 -0.13 -8.28
N LEU A 68 13.38 -0.90 -7.23
CA LEU A 68 13.03 -0.51 -5.86
C LEU A 68 13.67 0.78 -5.40
N ASN A 69 14.85 1.16 -5.91
CA ASN A 69 15.49 2.41 -5.55
C ASN A 69 14.62 3.56 -6.07
N VAL A 70 14.40 3.63 -7.39
CA VAL A 70 13.53 4.64 -8.01
C VAL A 70 12.15 4.74 -7.32
N ILE A 71 11.56 3.60 -6.98
CA ILE A 71 10.25 3.55 -6.29
C ILE A 71 10.30 4.19 -4.90
N HIS A 72 11.42 4.04 -4.18
CA HIS A 72 11.61 4.47 -2.79
C HIS A 72 12.55 5.68 -2.63
N ASP A 73 13.07 6.28 -3.71
CA ASP A 73 13.91 7.49 -3.68
C ASP A 73 13.31 8.61 -2.78
N PRO A 74 11.98 8.84 -2.75
CA PRO A 74 11.41 9.86 -1.86
C PRO A 74 11.48 9.53 -0.37
N VAL A 75 11.75 8.27 0.00
CA VAL A 75 11.72 7.78 1.39
C VAL A 75 13.05 8.13 2.09
N PRO A 76 13.03 8.97 3.15
CA PRO A 76 14.25 9.42 3.80
C PRO A 76 15.12 8.27 4.33
N GLY A 77 16.37 8.22 3.86
CA GLY A 77 17.36 7.24 4.33
C GLY A 77 17.12 5.81 3.87
N TYR A 78 16.25 5.59 2.86
CA TYR A 78 15.97 4.25 2.35
C TYR A 78 17.22 3.55 1.80
N GLU A 79 17.95 4.21 0.90
CA GLU A 79 19.15 3.67 0.26
C GLU A 79 20.17 3.19 1.31
N ALA A 80 20.53 4.08 2.24
CA ALA A 80 21.55 3.83 3.25
C ALA A 80 21.16 2.80 4.33
N ARG A 81 19.86 2.61 4.61
CA ARG A 81 19.42 1.83 5.79
C ARG A 81 18.58 0.60 5.47
N LEU A 82 17.87 0.61 4.35
CA LEU A 82 16.79 -0.34 4.08
C LEU A 82 16.94 -1.07 2.76
N GLN A 83 17.56 -0.47 1.74
CA GLN A 83 17.63 -1.05 0.39
C GLN A 83 18.16 -2.49 0.41
N GLU A 84 19.37 -2.73 0.93
CA GLU A 84 19.94 -4.08 0.93
C GLU A 84 19.07 -5.09 1.70
N ARG A 85 18.52 -4.67 2.84
CA ARG A 85 17.67 -5.53 3.67
C ARG A 85 16.38 -5.89 2.94
N VAL A 86 15.78 -4.93 2.25
CA VAL A 86 14.56 -5.14 1.45
C VAL A 86 14.87 -6.04 0.25
N ASN A 87 15.96 -5.79 -0.49
CA ASN A 87 16.38 -6.63 -1.61
C ASN A 87 16.64 -8.08 -1.19
N ARG A 88 17.37 -8.29 -0.09
CA ARG A 88 17.59 -9.63 0.49
C ARG A 88 16.28 -10.29 0.89
N MET A 89 15.41 -9.55 1.57
CA MET A 89 14.11 -10.07 2.00
C MET A 89 13.26 -10.52 0.81
N LEU A 90 13.12 -9.68 -0.22
CA LEU A 90 12.35 -10.02 -1.43
C LEU A 90 12.93 -11.25 -2.14
N SER A 91 14.25 -11.31 -2.29
CA SER A 91 14.95 -12.45 -2.91
C SER A 91 14.72 -13.77 -2.17
N GLN A 92 14.48 -13.72 -0.84
CA GLN A 92 14.21 -14.88 0.00
C GLN A 92 12.73 -15.31 0.05
N ILE A 93 11.80 -14.51 -0.51
CA ILE A 93 10.39 -14.89 -0.57
C ILE A 93 10.22 -16.06 -1.55
N ASN A 94 9.87 -17.22 -1.01
CA ASN A 94 9.44 -18.39 -1.78
C ASN A 94 7.90 -18.45 -1.87
N GLU A 95 7.38 -19.37 -2.69
CA GLU A 95 5.94 -19.51 -2.99
C GLU A 95 5.08 -19.94 -1.80
N GLN A 96 5.71 -20.50 -0.76
CA GLN A 96 5.06 -20.99 0.46
C GLN A 96 5.00 -19.92 1.56
N LYS A 97 5.77 -18.83 1.42
CA LYS A 97 5.81 -17.73 2.39
C LYS A 97 4.96 -16.56 1.94
N LEU A 98 4.12 -16.09 2.86
CA LEU A 98 3.41 -14.82 2.76
C LEU A 98 4.00 -13.87 3.79
N ILE A 99 4.47 -12.70 3.35
CA ILE A 99 4.87 -11.63 4.27
C ILE A 99 3.70 -10.67 4.39
N LEU A 100 3.33 -10.34 5.61
CA LEU A 100 2.34 -9.33 5.96
C LEU A 100 3.03 -8.23 6.76
N ARG A 101 2.79 -6.98 6.39
CA ARG A 101 3.20 -5.80 7.16
C ARG A 101 2.11 -4.74 7.12
N PHE A 102 2.27 -3.74 7.97
CA PHE A 102 1.44 -2.55 7.96
C PHE A 102 2.29 -1.32 7.68
N ASN A 103 1.72 -0.39 6.95
CA ASN A 103 2.19 0.99 6.85
C ASN A 103 1.01 1.90 7.20
N TRP A 104 1.29 3.11 7.67
CA TRP A 104 0.25 4.03 8.10
C TRP A 104 0.59 5.47 7.75
N SER A 105 -0.44 6.28 7.61
CA SER A 105 -0.38 7.72 7.40
C SER A 105 -1.65 8.38 7.95
N ILE A 106 -1.67 9.70 8.00
CA ILE A 106 -2.86 10.47 8.31
C ILE A 106 -3.19 11.27 7.06
N GLN A 107 -4.43 11.15 6.59
CA GLN A 107 -4.93 11.92 5.46
C GLN A 107 -6.10 12.80 5.90
N ARG A 108 -6.36 13.84 5.13
CA ARG A 108 -7.63 14.57 5.16
C ARG A 108 -8.59 13.91 4.19
N GLY A 109 -9.87 13.89 4.54
CA GLY A 109 -10.91 13.29 3.72
C GLY A 109 -10.91 11.76 3.74
N ASN A 110 -11.97 11.16 3.18
CA ASN A 110 -12.22 9.71 3.20
C ASN A 110 -12.00 9.05 1.84
N GLU A 111 -11.23 9.69 0.97
CA GLU A 111 -11.03 9.24 -0.40
C GLU A 111 -9.93 8.17 -0.44
N LEU A 112 -10.24 7.04 -1.08
CA LEU A 112 -9.28 5.96 -1.25
C LEU A 112 -8.17 6.36 -2.22
N CYS A 113 -8.52 7.05 -3.30
CA CYS A 113 -7.58 7.61 -4.28
C CYS A 113 -6.99 8.93 -3.73
N TRP A 114 -6.01 8.82 -2.84
CA TRP A 114 -5.38 9.97 -2.23
C TRP A 114 -4.13 10.36 -3.03
N ARG A 115 -4.27 11.38 -3.88
CA ARG A 115 -3.16 11.92 -4.68
C ARG A 115 -3.02 13.43 -4.53
N PRO A 116 -1.79 13.96 -4.55
CA PRO A 116 -1.56 15.38 -4.31
C PRO A 116 -2.09 16.29 -5.43
N ASP A 117 -2.30 15.77 -6.65
CA ASP A 117 -2.90 16.51 -7.77
C ASP A 117 -4.43 16.64 -7.68
N LEU A 118 -5.09 15.80 -6.86
CA LEU A 118 -6.54 15.80 -6.71
C LEU A 118 -7.01 16.45 -5.41
N TYR A 119 -6.20 16.31 -4.35
CA TYR A 119 -6.55 16.77 -3.01
C TYR A 119 -5.45 17.69 -2.47
N PRO A 120 -5.64 19.02 -2.51
CA PRO A 120 -4.70 19.94 -1.92
C PRO A 120 -4.61 19.73 -0.40
N PRO A 121 -3.44 19.92 0.22
CA PRO A 121 -3.22 19.66 1.65
C PRO A 121 -4.05 20.54 2.60
N ASP A 122 -4.61 21.65 2.08
CA ASP A 122 -5.35 22.65 2.84
C ASP A 122 -6.88 22.45 2.81
N SER A 123 -7.36 21.25 2.47
CA SER A 123 -8.80 20.98 2.54
C SER A 123 -9.30 21.06 4.00
N ASN A 124 -10.53 21.54 4.19
CA ASN A 124 -11.17 21.61 5.51
C ASN A 124 -11.78 20.26 5.96
N ASP A 125 -11.42 19.17 5.29
CA ASP A 125 -11.96 17.85 5.58
C ASP A 125 -11.45 17.29 6.91
N GLY A 126 -12.25 16.37 7.48
CA GLY A 126 -11.88 15.64 8.69
C GLY A 126 -10.64 14.76 8.50
N LEU A 127 -9.96 14.46 9.61
CA LEU A 127 -8.79 13.58 9.62
C LEU A 127 -9.18 12.10 9.63
N TYR A 128 -8.46 11.31 8.85
CA TYR A 128 -8.60 9.86 8.77
C TYR A 128 -7.26 9.17 9.00
N TRP A 129 -7.31 8.11 9.81
CA TRP A 129 -6.21 7.18 10.00
C TRP A 129 -6.19 6.24 8.80
N ARG A 130 -5.17 6.36 7.94
CA ARG A 130 -5.00 5.54 6.75
C ARG A 130 -4.00 4.43 7.03
N VAL A 131 -4.43 3.18 6.93
CA VAL A 131 -3.59 2.00 7.10
C VAL A 131 -3.52 1.21 5.80
N GLU A 132 -2.30 0.89 5.39
CA GLU A 132 -2.02 -0.04 4.32
C GLU A 132 -1.71 -1.41 4.93
N ARG A 133 -2.60 -2.38 4.72
CA ARG A 133 -2.29 -3.78 4.97
C ARG A 133 -1.58 -4.32 3.73
N GLN A 134 -0.29 -4.55 3.87
CA GLN A 134 0.63 -4.86 2.78
C GLN A 134 1.00 -6.34 2.79
N THR A 135 0.85 -7.02 1.66
CA THR A 135 1.20 -8.44 1.50
C THR A 135 2.16 -8.67 0.35
N LEU A 136 3.16 -9.51 0.56
CA LEU A 136 4.11 -9.93 -0.48
C LEU A 136 4.08 -11.44 -0.62
N ARG A 137 3.85 -11.92 -1.85
CA ARG A 137 3.84 -13.35 -2.17
C ARG A 137 4.46 -13.61 -3.54
N ARG A 138 5.31 -14.65 -3.61
CA ARG A 138 5.91 -15.12 -4.86
C ARG A 138 4.90 -15.99 -5.65
N LEU A 139 4.69 -15.68 -6.93
CA LEU A 139 3.91 -16.52 -7.83
C LEU A 139 4.68 -17.80 -8.20
N PRO A 140 4.01 -18.96 -8.32
CA PRO A 140 4.68 -20.24 -8.54
C PRO A 140 5.31 -20.36 -9.93
N ILE A 141 4.65 -19.84 -10.97
CA ILE A 141 5.10 -20.00 -12.37
C ILE A 141 6.06 -18.87 -12.77
N THR A 142 5.59 -17.63 -12.77
CA THR A 142 6.39 -16.48 -13.25
C THR A 142 7.46 -16.03 -12.28
N ARG A 143 7.39 -16.49 -11.02
CA ARG A 143 8.28 -16.04 -9.94
C ARG A 143 8.22 -14.53 -9.67
N ALA A 144 7.25 -13.79 -10.22
CA ALA A 144 7.01 -12.41 -9.84
C ALA A 144 6.51 -12.35 -8.38
N ILE A 145 6.80 -11.26 -7.68
CA ILE A 145 6.23 -10.98 -6.37
C ILE A 145 4.97 -10.15 -6.57
N VAL A 146 3.85 -10.67 -6.08
CA VAL A 146 2.62 -9.89 -5.92
C VAL A 146 2.74 -9.09 -4.64
N PHE A 147 2.75 -7.76 -4.77
CA PHE A 147 2.63 -6.82 -3.68
C PHE A 147 1.20 -6.29 -3.63
N GLY A 148 0.41 -6.80 -2.68
CA GLY A 148 -0.96 -6.36 -2.43
C GLY A 148 -1.03 -5.29 -1.36
N ILE A 149 -1.81 -4.25 -1.60
CA ILE A 149 -1.94 -3.09 -0.73
C ILE A 149 -3.43 -2.84 -0.48
N ARG A 150 -3.93 -3.25 0.69
CA ARG A 150 -5.31 -2.97 1.09
C ARG A 150 -5.36 -1.72 1.95
N ILE A 151 -6.20 -0.78 1.56
CA ILE A 151 -6.40 0.45 2.33
C ILE A 151 -7.55 0.29 3.32
N TYR A 152 -7.31 0.75 4.54
CA TYR A 152 -8.33 0.97 5.56
C TYR A 152 -8.29 2.44 5.96
N LEU A 153 -9.47 3.07 6.03
CA LEU A 153 -9.65 4.44 6.49
C LEU A 153 -10.57 4.42 7.70
N GLU A 154 -10.14 5.07 8.77
CA GLU A 154 -10.95 5.24 9.98
C GLU A 154 -10.92 6.70 10.42
N SER A 155 -12.10 7.28 10.66
CA SER A 155 -12.22 8.68 11.06
C SER A 155 -11.63 8.93 12.44
N PHE A 156 -10.83 9.99 12.58
CA PHE A 156 -10.33 10.45 13.88
C PHE A 156 -11.48 10.76 14.84
N ALA A 157 -12.56 11.37 14.36
CA ALA A 157 -13.73 11.69 15.18
C ALA A 157 -14.42 10.44 15.75
N GLN A 158 -14.37 9.30 15.04
CA GLN A 158 -14.88 8.03 15.56
C GLN A 158 -13.88 7.35 16.49
N LEU A 159 -12.58 7.42 16.18
CA LEU A 159 -11.52 6.89 17.04
C LEU A 159 -11.48 7.59 18.40
N GLU A 160 -11.64 8.91 18.44
CA GLU A 160 -11.66 9.70 19.68
C GLU A 160 -12.79 9.29 20.63
N LYS A 161 -13.96 8.94 20.09
CA LYS A 161 -15.09 8.44 20.89
C LYS A 161 -14.80 7.08 21.52
N ARG A 162 -13.95 6.27 20.89
CA ARG A 162 -13.67 4.87 21.27
C ARG A 162 -12.39 4.71 22.07
N ILE A 163 -11.42 5.62 21.90
CA ILE A 163 -10.07 5.50 22.43
C ILE A 163 -9.80 6.74 23.32
N PRO A 164 -9.79 6.56 24.66
CA PRO A 164 -9.45 7.64 25.57
C PRO A 164 -8.09 8.28 25.25
N ALA A 165 -8.03 9.62 25.28
CA ALA A 165 -6.82 10.39 24.99
C ALA A 165 -6.18 10.14 23.61
N PHE A 166 -6.96 9.67 22.61
CA PHE A 166 -6.47 9.34 21.27
C PHE A 166 -5.57 10.43 20.66
N ARG A 167 -6.03 11.68 20.61
CA ARG A 167 -5.27 12.82 20.05
C ARG A 167 -3.92 13.00 20.73
N GLN A 168 -3.87 12.90 22.06
CA GLN A 168 -2.63 13.01 22.82
C GLN A 168 -1.67 11.86 22.49
N GLN A 169 -2.18 10.64 22.32
CA GLN A 169 -1.37 9.48 21.93
C GLN A 169 -0.82 9.62 20.51
N ILE A 170 -1.64 10.09 19.55
CA ILE A 170 -1.18 10.36 18.18
C ILE A 170 -0.12 11.47 18.16
N ARG A 171 -0.33 12.56 18.90
CA ARG A 171 0.67 13.64 19.01
C ARG A 171 2.01 13.09 19.51
N LYS A 172 2.02 12.32 20.61
CA LYS A 172 3.24 11.66 21.12
C LYS A 172 3.89 10.74 20.10
N LEU A 173 3.09 9.97 19.35
CA LEU A 173 3.62 9.10 18.29
C LEU A 173 4.33 9.91 17.20
N ILE A 174 3.74 11.02 16.77
CA ILE A 174 4.31 11.90 15.74
C ILE A 174 5.57 12.62 16.26
N ASP A 175 5.56 13.08 17.52
CA ASP A 175 6.70 13.76 18.15
C ASP A 175 7.93 12.83 18.29
N ASN A 176 7.71 11.52 18.37
CA ASN A 176 8.78 10.51 18.43
C ASN A 176 9.36 10.15 17.05
N LEU A 177 8.78 10.63 15.95
CA LEU A 177 9.33 10.42 14.61
C LEU A 177 10.49 11.39 14.35
N ASP A 178 11.49 10.95 13.58
CA ASP A 178 12.52 11.88 13.12
C ASP A 178 11.93 12.93 12.16
N ALA A 179 12.53 14.12 12.14
CA ALA A 179 11.99 15.26 11.39
C ALA A 179 11.83 14.97 9.89
N LYS A 180 12.72 14.16 9.30
CA LYS A 180 12.64 13.80 7.87
C LYS A 180 11.48 12.85 7.61
N GLN A 181 11.27 11.85 8.46
CA GLN A 181 10.13 10.94 8.39
C GLN A 181 8.80 11.68 8.57
N ARG A 182 8.76 12.61 9.53
CA ARG A 182 7.58 13.43 9.80
C ARG A 182 7.22 14.30 8.59
N GLY A 183 8.21 14.98 8.01
CA GLY A 183 8.03 15.79 6.79
C GLY A 183 7.63 14.94 5.58
N TYR A 184 8.27 13.79 5.36
CA TYR A 184 7.91 12.86 4.27
C TYR A 184 6.46 12.37 4.37
N LYS A 185 5.97 12.09 5.59
CA LYS A 185 4.58 11.69 5.83
C LYS A 185 3.59 12.86 5.86
N GLY A 186 4.06 14.10 5.68
CA GLY A 186 3.21 15.30 5.71
C GLY A 186 2.58 15.56 7.09
N LEU A 187 3.23 15.12 8.18
CA LEU A 187 2.64 15.14 9.52
C LEU A 187 2.85 16.47 10.26
N ASP A 188 3.74 17.35 9.79
CA ASP A 188 3.97 18.66 10.40
C ASP A 188 2.72 19.55 10.37
N SER A 189 1.98 19.56 9.26
CA SER A 189 0.71 20.30 9.16
C SER A 189 -0.37 19.69 10.04
N ILE A 190 -0.38 18.36 10.20
CA ILE A 190 -1.35 17.64 11.02
C ILE A 190 -1.18 17.94 12.51
N LEU A 191 0.06 18.13 13.00
CA LEU A 191 0.31 18.45 14.41
C LEU A 191 -0.41 19.72 14.89
N THR A 192 -0.69 20.67 14.00
CA THR A 192 -1.44 21.89 14.33
C THR A 192 -2.92 21.63 14.64
N LEU A 193 -3.43 20.46 14.22
CA LEU A 193 -4.84 20.10 14.28
C LEU A 193 -5.17 19.07 15.38
N LEU A 194 -4.15 18.49 16.03
CA LEU A 194 -4.28 17.42 17.03
C LEU A 194 -4.48 17.96 18.44
#